data_AF-A0A0F8Z006-F1
#
_entry.id   AF-A0A0F8Z006-F1
#
_cell.length_a   1.000
_cell.length_b   1.000
_cell.length_c   1.000
_cell.angle_alpha   90.00
_cell.angle_beta   90.00
_cell.angle_gamma   90.00
#
_symmetry.space_group_name_H-M   'P 1'
#
loop_
_entity.id
_entity.type
_entity.pdbx_description
1 polymer ?
#
loop_
_entity_poly.entity_id
_entity_poly.type
_entity_poly.pdbx_seq_one_letter_code
_entity_poly.pdbx_strand_id
1 'polypeptide(L)' 'MVYSVKYKRLKWLSSWKKLKRVKGDGLMENGLNRFFILEDETRIEIPIQHYVFQFSKERFYSVKERLDEEAGQPVQVKKR' A
#
# COMPACT_ATOMS: atom_id res chain seq x y z
N MET A 1 -7.81 -8.10 5.55
CA MET A 1 -7.45 -7.06 6.56
C MET A 1 -7.31 -5.67 5.91
N VAL A 2 -7.73 -4.58 6.58
CA VAL A 2 -7.48 -3.19 6.12
C VAL A 2 -6.27 -2.57 6.84
N TYR A 3 -5.57 -1.66 6.16
CA TYR A 3 -4.38 -0.96 6.69
C TYR A 3 -4.42 0.55 6.41
N SER A 4 -3.36 1.25 6.80
CA SER A 4 -3.19 2.67 6.51
C SER A 4 -1.88 2.97 5.79
N VAL A 5 -1.90 4.03 4.97
CA VAL A 5 -0.71 4.56 4.32
C VAL A 5 -0.55 6.01 4.69
N LYS A 6 0.66 6.40 5.12
CA LYS A 6 1.04 7.81 5.15
C LYS A 6 1.74 8.14 3.84
N TYR A 7 1.47 9.31 3.29
CA TYR A 7 2.16 9.78 2.09
C TYR A 7 2.40 11.28 2.15
N LYS A 8 3.50 11.73 1.55
CA LYS A 8 3.81 13.16 1.40
C LYS A 8 4.51 13.42 0.08
N ARG A 9 4.42 14.65 -0.43
CA ARG A 9 5.20 15.08 -1.59
C ARG A 9 6.67 15.17 -1.19
N LEU A 10 7.57 14.89 -2.13
CA LEU A 10 9.03 15.08 -2.03
C LEU A 10 9.46 16.56 -2.09
N LYS A 11 8.59 17.49 -1.68
CA LYS A 11 8.88 18.93 -1.64
C LYS A 11 9.18 19.37 -0.20
N TRP A 12 10.05 20.37 -0.05
CA TRP A 12 10.55 20.87 1.24
C TRP A 12 9.41 21.15 2.25
N LEU A 13 8.30 21.71 1.80
CA LEU A 13 7.18 22.14 2.67
C LEU A 13 5.95 21.20 2.62
N SER A 14 6.14 19.89 2.40
CA SER A 14 5.00 18.95 2.39
C SER A 14 4.72 18.32 3.77
N SER A 15 3.50 18.48 4.25
CA SER A 15 2.97 17.71 5.39
C SER A 15 2.62 16.27 4.98
N TRP A 16 2.62 15.36 5.96
CA TRP A 16 2.13 14.00 5.79
C TRP A 16 0.61 13.98 5.73
N LYS A 17 0.07 13.31 4.70
CA LYS A 17 -1.33 12.89 4.63
C LYS A 17 -1.44 11.44 5.05
N LYS A 18 -2.60 11.04 5.57
CA LYS A 18 -2.87 9.65 5.96
C LYS A 18 -4.12 9.16 5.24
N LEU A 19 -3.94 8.08 4.48
CA LEU A 19 -5.02 7.27 3.94
C LEU A 19 -5.33 6.14 4.92
N LYS A 20 -6.61 5.96 5.25
CA LYS A 20 -7.10 4.92 6.17
C LYS A 20 -7.98 3.93 5.41
N ARG A 21 -8.26 2.78 6.02
CA ARG A 21 -9.18 1.75 5.48
C ARG A 21 -8.78 1.28 4.08
N VAL A 22 -7.47 1.17 3.83
CA VAL A 22 -6.96 0.64 2.57
C VAL A 22 -7.06 -0.87 2.60
N LYS A 23 -7.75 -1.48 1.62
CA LYS A 23 -7.86 -2.94 1.49
C LYS A 23 -6.91 -3.53 0.44
N GLY A 24 -6.48 -2.71 -0.52
CA GLY A 24 -5.55 -3.15 -1.56
C GLY A 24 -4.68 -2.00 -2.08
N ASP A 25 -3.50 -2.32 -2.56
CA ASP A 25 -2.63 -1.39 -3.28
C ASP A 25 -1.87 -2.12 -4.38
N GLY A 26 -1.45 -1.36 -5.39
CA GLY A 26 -0.65 -1.89 -6.48
C GLY A 26 -0.06 -0.77 -7.33
N LEU A 27 0.72 -1.17 -8.32
CA LEU A 27 1.25 -0.27 -9.34
C LEU A 27 0.35 -0.36 -10.58
N MET A 28 0.13 0.77 -11.25
CA MET A 28 -0.46 0.76 -12.58
C MET A 28 0.53 0.15 -13.59
N GLU A 29 0.03 -0.31 -14.74
CA GLU A 29 0.84 -0.96 -15.78
C GLU A 29 2.04 -0.11 -16.25
N ASN A 30 1.87 1.21 -16.28
CA ASN A 30 2.95 2.13 -16.65
C ASN A 30 3.98 2.38 -15.52
N GLY A 31 3.76 1.86 -14.31
CA GLY A 31 4.60 2.07 -13.14
C GLY A 31 4.65 3.51 -12.62
N LEU A 32 3.88 4.44 -13.20
CA LEU A 32 3.94 5.87 -12.86
C LEU A 32 3.08 6.20 -11.65
N ASN A 33 1.97 5.48 -11.48
CA ASN A 33 1.00 5.69 -10.43
C ASN A 33 0.89 4.45 -9.54
N ARG A 34 0.73 4.70 -8.24
CA ARG A 34 0.29 3.70 -7.27
C ARG A 34 -1.20 3.89 -7.06
N PHE A 35 -1.97 2.81 -7.19
CA PHE A 35 -3.38 2.82 -6.84
C PHE A 35 -3.59 2.23 -5.44
N PHE A 36 -4.65 2.69 -4.79
CA PHE A 36 -5.14 2.20 -3.51
C PHE A 36 -6.63 1.94 -3.65
N ILE A 37 -7.10 0.79 -3.20
CA ILE A 37 -8.52 0.48 -3.08
C ILE A 37 -8.90 0.58 -1.61
N LEU A 38 -9.92 1.36 -1.31
CA LEU A 38 -10.47 1.53 0.02
C LEU A 38 -11.55 0.49 0.33
N GLU A 39 -11.92 0.37 1.59
CA GLU A 39 -12.95 -0.54 2.07
C GLU A 39 -14.34 -0.27 1.44
N ASP A 40 -14.61 0.96 1.03
CA ASP A 40 -15.84 1.35 0.33
C ASP A 40 -15.75 1.19 -1.20
N GLU A 41 -14.80 0.38 -1.69
CA GLU A 41 -14.48 0.18 -3.11
C GLU A 41 -13.93 1.43 -3.84
N THR A 42 -13.75 2.56 -3.15
CA THR A 42 -13.17 3.76 -3.76
C THR A 42 -11.73 3.50 -4.18
N ARG A 43 -11.40 3.88 -5.41
CA ARG A 43 -10.04 3.83 -5.95
C ARG A 43 -9.38 5.21 -5.91
N ILE A 44 -8.18 5.27 -5.32
CA ILE A 44 -7.34 6.47 -5.27
C ILE A 44 -6.04 6.20 -5.99
N GLU A 45 -5.63 7.12 -6.86
CA GLU A 45 -4.38 7.02 -7.61
C GLU A 45 -3.43 8.16 -7.23
N ILE A 46 -2.18 7.83 -6.96
CA ILE A 46 -1.15 8.78 -6.54
C ILE A 46 0.11 8.56 -7.38
N PRO A 47 0.64 9.61 -8.06
CA PRO A 47 1.89 9.52 -8.78
C PRO A 47 3.05 9.15 -7.86
N ILE A 48 3.93 8.24 -8.30
CA ILE A 48 5.01 7.73 -7.45
C ILE A 48 6.21 8.67 -7.46
N GLN A 49 6.51 9.27 -8.62
CA GLN A 49 7.72 10.07 -8.84
C GLN A 49 7.89 11.24 -7.86
N HIS A 50 6.78 11.76 -7.33
CA HIS A 50 6.78 12.93 -6.46
C HIS A 50 6.36 12.65 -5.03
N TYR A 51 6.15 11.39 -4.65
CA TYR A 51 5.60 11.02 -3.35
C TYR A 51 6.37 9.90 -2.67
N VAL A 52 6.48 10.01 -1.35
CA VAL A 52 6.96 8.92 -0.48
C VAL A 52 5.77 8.31 0.20
N PHE A 53 5.76 6.98 0.29
CA PHE A 53 4.72 6.19 0.95
C PHE A 53 5.33 5.44 2.14
N GLN A 54 4.66 5.52 3.29
CA GLN A 54 4.98 4.75 4.48
C GLN A 54 3.76 3.92 4.86
N PHE A 55 3.88 2.61 4.67
CA PHE A 55 2.82 1.66 4.98
C PHE A 55 2.84 1.28 6.45
N SER A 56 1.66 1.08 7.03
CA SER A 56 1.55 0.52 8.37
C SER A 56 1.86 -0.99 8.35
N LYS A 57 2.20 -1.56 9.51
CA LYS A 57 2.63 -2.96 9.63
C LYS A 57 1.55 -3.95 9.16
N GLU A 58 0.29 -3.57 9.29
CA GLU A 58 -0.88 -4.34 8.86
C GLU A 58 -0.85 -4.64 7.35
N ARG A 59 -0.22 -3.77 6.55
CA ARG A 59 -0.04 -4.03 5.11
C ARG A 59 0.82 -5.27 4.86
N PHE A 60 1.86 -5.49 5.67
CA PHE A 60 2.69 -6.70 5.56
C PHE A 60 1.87 -7.95 5.83
N TYR A 61 1.06 -7.95 6.90
CA TYR A 61 0.20 -9.09 7.23
C TYR A 61 -0.87 -9.32 6.16
N SER A 62 -1.48 -8.27 5.63
CA SER A 62 -2.45 -8.37 4.53
C SER A 62 -1.85 -8.92 3.24
N VAL A 63 -0.61 -8.58 2.92
CA VAL A 63 0.09 -9.13 1.75
C VAL A 63 0.48 -10.58 2.00
N LYS A 64 0.98 -10.90 3.19
CA LYS A 64 1.33 -12.27 3.56
C LYS A 64 0.12 -13.20 3.50
N GLU A 65 -1.01 -12.80 4.09
CA GLU A 65 -2.26 -13.57 4.08
C GLU A 65 -2.68 -13.92 2.63
N ARG A 66 -2.66 -12.94 1.72
CA ARG A 66 -2.93 -13.16 0.30
C ARG A 66 -1.94 -14.12 -0.37
N LEU A 67 -0.65 -13.99 -0.07
CA LEU A 67 0.37 -14.91 -0.61
C LEU A 67 0.20 -16.33 -0.07
N ASP A 68 -0.18 -16.47 1.19
CA ASP A 68 -0.44 -17.77 1.81
C ASP A 68 -1.68 -18.44 1.16
N GLU A 69 -2.73 -17.65 0.87
CA GLU A 69 -3.91 -18.10 0.12
C GLU A 69 -3.58 -18.51 -1.31
N GLU A 70 -2.84 -17.68 -2.05
CA GLU A 70 -2.42 -17.96 -3.44
C GLU A 70 -1.51 -19.20 -3.53
N ALA A 71 -0.63 -19.41 -2.55
CA ALA A 71 0.28 -20.55 -2.51
C ALA A 71 -0.39 -21.84 -2.00
N GLY A 72 -1.57 -21.74 -1.38
CA GLY A 72 -2.23 -22.86 -0.69
C GLY A 72 -1.46 -23.39 0.53
N GLN A 73 -0.42 -22.67 0.99
CA GLN A 73 0.43 -23.04 2.12
C GLN A 73 1.10 -21.80 2.74
N PRO A 74 1.47 -21.83 4.03
CA PRO A 74 2.14 -20.70 4.68
C PRO A 74 3.51 -20.38 4.07
N VAL A 75 3.70 -19.15 3.62
CA VAL A 75 4.97 -18.65 3.08
C VAL A 75 5.89 -18.21 4.23
N GLN A 76 7.10 -18.76 4.26
CA GLN A 76 8.13 -18.36 5.21
C GLN A 76 8.84 -17.08 4.75
N VAL A 77 8.66 -15.99 5.51
CA VAL A 77 9.38 -14.74 5.28
C VAL A 77 10.65 -14.74 6.13
N LYS A 78 11.83 -14.80 5.50
CA LYS A 78 13.12 -14.64 6.21
C LYS A 78 13.23 -13.22 6.76
N LYS A 79 13.44 -13.09 8.08
CA LYS A 79 13.85 -11.80 8.69
C LYS A 79 15.28 -11.50 8.23
N ARG A 80 15.48 -10.32 7.63
CA ARG A 80 16.81 -9.74 7.39
C ARG A 80 17.16 -8.79 8.51
#